data_AF-W4VQ27-F1
#
_entry.id   AF-W4VQ27-F1
#
_cell.length_a   1.000
_cell.length_b   1.000
_cell.length_c   1.000
_cell.angle_alpha   90.00
_cell.angle_beta   90.00
_cell.angle_gamma   90.00
#
_symmetry.space_group_name_H-M   'P 1'
#
loop_
_entity.id
_entity.type
_entity.pdbx_description
1 polymer ?
#
loop_
_entity_poly.entity_id
_entity_poly.type
_entity_poly.pdbx_seq_one_letter_code
_entity_poly.pdbx_strand_id
1 'polypeptide(L)'
;MTTIQLTNNKKTITLEIQQLIIYKQAKIIEATNNQNQYYSIIFYKDRFINAKKTSSIRLQSFLRTALTNGYTFSGDHPLIKALLSGDKSFRLTTNNQMVTKLQDKYNDIEMLYILAMFDNFLDEKKIQALCRKTFYQYRRNGQVFKAFRILINFVQIRPPHDKFAQDMLHHFDFQKFSDQYKDIDQLTKKWSDPLYLESVFFEQGFPKVSINPLLQQYHIDNRKFDQLSLYFLNDSQMDDLTKLSNLAKELLTEKGQVQLWELLLKEQQNSEQIIKKLVELNSYTAILNYYLNNPQSNIDLKLLKEALEQIPSHELIENYQQLLSILTTSFKNDSAQLDKVLHVAIKKLLKHLSLPDILESLSDTELPIIKKIKKMEQLSDNPDKQLALGEIYYNLELYDQAITCFEWEMELSPNNPAPINYLYKCYQAKGDKEQANTYRQLMANIPS
;
A
#
# COMPACT_ATOMS: atom_id res chain seq x y z
N MET A 1 6.59 -9.39 1.77
CA MET A 1 6.66 -9.87 3.16
C MET A 1 7.54 -8.96 4.01
N THR A 2 6.90 -8.20 4.89
CA THR A 2 7.58 -7.34 5.87
C THR A 2 8.11 -8.17 7.04
N THR A 3 9.36 -7.96 7.45
CA THR A 3 9.96 -8.64 8.61
C THR A 3 10.45 -7.64 9.65
N ILE A 4 10.50 -8.06 10.91
CA ILE A 4 11.06 -7.27 12.02
C ILE A 4 11.99 -8.11 12.88
N GLN A 5 12.86 -7.41 13.62
CA GLN A 5 13.79 -8.02 14.56
C GLN A 5 13.35 -7.81 16.01
N LEU A 6 13.12 -8.92 16.70
CA LEU A 6 12.66 -8.96 18.07
C LEU A 6 13.78 -9.48 18.98
N THR A 7 14.24 -8.66 19.93
CA THR A 7 15.33 -9.03 20.83
C THR A 7 14.79 -9.54 22.17
N ASN A 8 15.14 -10.77 22.55
CA ASN A 8 14.83 -11.38 23.83
C ASN A 8 16.12 -11.90 24.48
N ASN A 9 16.52 -11.33 25.62
CA ASN A 9 17.72 -11.73 26.38
C ASN A 9 18.98 -11.91 25.50
N LYS A 10 19.29 -10.90 24.67
CA LYS A 10 20.40 -10.86 23.69
C LYS A 10 20.26 -11.79 22.48
N LYS A 11 19.23 -12.61 22.39
CA LYS A 11 18.90 -13.38 21.18
C LYS A 11 17.94 -12.59 20.32
N THR A 12 18.20 -12.55 19.02
CA THR A 12 17.32 -11.89 18.05
C THR A 12 16.47 -12.94 17.35
N ILE A 13 15.17 -12.69 17.28
CA ILE A 13 14.18 -13.50 16.59
C ILE A 13 13.67 -12.67 15.42
N THR A 14 13.85 -13.17 14.20
CA THR A 14 13.19 -12.59 13.02
C THR A 14 11.73 -13.02 13.02
N LEU A 15 10.83 -12.05 12.86
CA LEU A 15 9.41 -12.30 12.71
C LEU A 15 8.93 -11.79 11.36
N GLU A 16 8.09 -12.59 10.70
CA GLU A 16 7.34 -12.25 9.50
C GLU A 16 5.96 -11.72 9.90
N ILE A 17 5.63 -10.52 9.41
CA ILE A 17 4.37 -9.87 9.75
C ILE A 17 3.24 -10.49 8.95
N GLN A 18 2.18 -10.89 9.65
CA GLN A 18 0.97 -11.45 9.07
C GLN A 18 -0.08 -10.37 8.85
N GLN A 19 -0.32 -9.53 9.87
CA GLN A 19 -1.29 -8.44 9.79
C GLN A 19 -1.09 -7.38 10.87
N LEU A 20 -1.71 -6.22 10.65
CA LEU A 20 -1.87 -5.13 11.60
C LEU A 20 -3.35 -4.92 11.89
N ILE A 21 -3.67 -4.78 13.17
CA ILE A 21 -4.99 -4.45 13.67
C ILE A 21 -4.92 -3.11 14.40
N ILE A 22 -5.76 -2.16 14.00
CA ILE A 22 -5.97 -0.89 14.69
C ILE A 22 -7.29 -1.00 15.45
N TYR A 23 -7.23 -0.94 16.78
CA TYR A 23 -8.41 -0.99 17.64
C TYR A 23 -8.29 0.06 18.74
N LYS A 24 -9.09 1.12 18.64
CA LYS A 24 -8.97 2.33 19.47
C LYS A 24 -7.52 2.85 19.44
N GLN A 25 -6.90 3.08 20.59
CA GLN A 25 -5.51 3.54 20.70
C GLN A 25 -4.49 2.40 20.56
N ALA A 26 -4.92 1.14 20.49
CA ALA A 26 -4.02 0.00 20.35
C ALA A 26 -3.72 -0.30 18.88
N LYS A 27 -2.46 -0.62 18.58
CA LYS A 27 -2.06 -1.23 17.31
C LYS A 27 -1.43 -2.57 17.63
N ILE A 28 -1.99 -3.62 17.04
CA ILE A 28 -1.58 -4.99 17.30
C ILE A 28 -1.05 -5.55 16.00
N ILE A 29 0.22 -5.90 15.98
CA ILE A 29 0.81 -6.65 14.87
C ILE A 29 0.82 -8.13 15.25
N GLU A 30 0.22 -8.96 14.41
CA GLU A 30 0.39 -10.41 14.48
C GLU A 30 1.53 -10.84 13.55
N ALA A 31 2.45 -11.62 14.09
CA ALA A 31 3.64 -12.04 13.36
C ALA A 31 4.04 -13.47 13.74
N THR A 32 4.71 -14.16 12.83
CA THR A 32 5.19 -15.54 13.01
C THR A 32 6.70 -15.60 12.90
N ASN A 33 7.33 -16.57 13.58
CA ASN A 33 8.74 -16.88 13.33
C ASN A 33 8.88 -18.05 12.35
N ASN A 34 10.12 -18.41 12.00
CA ASN A 34 10.43 -19.54 11.10
C ASN A 34 9.92 -20.91 11.59
N GLN A 35 9.46 -21.01 12.84
CA GLN A 35 8.87 -22.23 13.43
C GLN A 35 7.33 -22.14 13.48
N ASN A 36 6.72 -21.19 12.77
CA ASN A 36 5.28 -20.91 12.79
C ASN A 36 4.71 -20.60 14.19
N GLN A 37 5.54 -20.06 15.08
CA GLN A 37 5.09 -19.60 16.40
C GLN A 37 4.57 -18.17 16.30
N TYR A 38 3.36 -17.95 16.81
CA TYR A 38 2.69 -16.65 16.77
C TYR A 38 3.16 -15.71 17.88
N TYR A 39 3.24 -14.43 17.55
CA TYR A 39 3.54 -13.33 18.44
C TYR A 39 2.54 -12.20 18.22
N SER A 40 2.02 -11.65 19.30
CA SER A 40 1.25 -10.39 19.29
C SER A 40 2.14 -9.26 19.80
N ILE A 41 2.36 -8.26 18.97
CA ILE A 41 3.19 -7.09 19.24
C ILE A 41 2.25 -5.91 19.43
N ILE A 42 2.25 -5.33 20.62
CA ILE A 42 1.25 -4.33 21.02
C ILE A 42 1.93 -2.98 21.16
N PHE A 43 1.38 -2.01 20.45
CA PHE A 43 1.67 -0.59 20.55
C PHE A 43 0.48 0.11 21.20
N TYR A 44 0.78 1.12 22.01
CA TYR A 44 -0.22 2.05 22.54
C TYR A 44 0.09 3.43 21.97
N LYS A 45 -0.91 4.03 21.31
CA LYS A 45 -0.69 5.19 20.43
C LYS A 45 0.38 4.79 19.39
N ASP A 46 1.40 5.60 19.16
CA ASP A 46 2.46 5.29 18.18
C ASP A 46 3.70 4.66 18.84
N ARG A 47 3.56 4.10 20.06
CA ARG A 47 4.70 3.65 20.86
C ARG A 47 4.61 2.17 21.16
N PHE A 48 5.70 1.45 20.85
CA PHE A 48 5.84 0.05 21.22
C PHE A 48 5.76 -0.12 22.75
N ILE A 49 4.92 -1.04 23.21
CA ILE A 49 4.81 -1.39 24.63
C ILE A 49 5.53 -2.71 24.91
N ASN A 50 5.08 -3.80 24.27
CA ASN A 50 5.70 -5.11 24.42
C ASN A 50 5.22 -6.07 23.33
N ALA A 51 5.93 -7.18 23.18
CA ALA A 51 5.50 -8.32 22.38
C ALA A 51 5.37 -9.56 23.25
N LYS A 52 4.39 -10.42 22.93
CA LYS A 52 4.13 -11.66 23.66
C LYS A 52 3.99 -12.80 22.67
N LYS A 53 4.58 -13.95 23.00
CA LYS A 53 4.29 -15.21 22.31
C LYS A 53 2.84 -15.56 22.60
N THR A 54 2.07 -15.82 21.54
CA THR A 54 0.62 -16.00 21.61
C THR A 54 0.31 -17.46 21.31
N SER A 55 0.18 -18.26 22.37
CA SER A 55 -0.15 -19.69 22.26
C SER A 55 -1.66 -19.96 22.24
N SER A 56 -2.44 -19.04 22.82
CA SER A 56 -3.90 -19.12 22.91
C SER A 56 -4.49 -17.72 23.04
N ILE A 57 -5.71 -17.55 22.55
CA ILE A 57 -6.48 -16.31 22.68
C ILE A 57 -7.70 -16.59 23.56
N ARG A 58 -7.80 -15.91 24.70
CA ARG A 58 -8.95 -16.00 25.61
C ARG A 58 -10.16 -15.33 24.98
N LEU A 59 -11.33 -15.98 25.03
CA LEU A 59 -12.56 -15.48 24.41
C LEU A 59 -12.98 -14.09 24.90
N GLN A 60 -12.80 -13.82 26.20
CA GLN A 60 -13.17 -12.55 26.83
C GLN A 60 -11.94 -11.65 27.08
N SER A 61 -10.98 -11.64 26.14
CA SER A 61 -9.82 -10.76 26.20
C SER A 61 -9.96 -9.57 25.26
N PHE A 62 -9.29 -8.47 25.61
CA PHE A 62 -9.10 -7.33 24.71
C PHE A 62 -8.54 -7.76 23.36
N LEU A 63 -7.55 -8.67 23.36
CA LEU A 63 -6.95 -9.17 22.12
C LEU A 63 -8.00 -9.82 21.21
N ARG A 64 -8.90 -10.66 21.76
CA ARG A 64 -9.99 -11.26 20.97
C ARG A 64 -10.93 -10.20 20.40
N THR A 65 -11.30 -9.21 21.20
CA THR A 65 -12.18 -8.11 20.77
C THR A 65 -11.52 -7.29 19.66
N ALA A 66 -10.25 -6.92 19.83
CA ALA A 66 -9.50 -6.17 18.83
C ALA A 66 -9.40 -6.92 17.49
N LEU A 67 -9.09 -8.22 17.52
CA LEU A 67 -9.03 -9.07 16.32
C LEU A 67 -10.39 -9.22 15.61
N THR A 68 -11.50 -9.02 16.33
CA THR A 68 -12.84 -9.17 15.77
C THR A 68 -13.40 -7.84 15.25
N ASN A 69 -13.13 -6.74 15.96
CA ASN A 69 -13.78 -5.45 15.76
C ASN A 69 -12.80 -4.33 15.32
N GLY A 70 -11.52 -4.64 15.13
CA GLY A 70 -10.50 -3.69 14.70
C GLY A 70 -10.36 -3.60 13.19
N TYR A 71 -9.87 -2.45 12.70
CA TYR A 71 -9.48 -2.31 11.30
C TYR A 71 -8.24 -3.15 11.04
N THR A 72 -8.35 -4.09 10.10
CA THR A 72 -7.32 -5.10 9.83
C THR A 72 -6.68 -4.87 8.47
N PHE A 73 -5.35 -4.95 8.44
CA PHE A 73 -4.52 -4.74 7.27
C PHE A 73 -3.54 -5.89 7.09
N SER A 74 -3.34 -6.35 5.86
CA SER A 74 -2.42 -7.45 5.55
C SER A 74 -0.95 -7.10 5.82
N GLY A 75 -0.10 -8.10 6.02
CA GLY A 75 1.31 -7.95 6.42
C GLY A 75 2.22 -7.12 5.50
N ASP A 76 1.79 -6.90 4.25
CA ASP A 76 2.48 -6.07 3.28
C ASP A 76 1.91 -4.66 3.13
N HIS A 77 0.85 -4.32 3.87
CA HIS A 77 0.18 -3.03 3.80
C HIS A 77 1.11 -1.85 4.20
N PRO A 78 1.06 -0.70 3.50
CA PRO A 78 1.97 0.42 3.75
C PRO A 78 1.86 0.99 5.17
N LEU A 79 0.67 0.97 5.80
CA LEU A 79 0.52 1.40 7.19
C LEU A 79 1.42 0.62 8.16
N ILE A 80 1.71 -0.66 7.89
CA ILE A 80 2.63 -1.44 8.73
C ILE A 80 4.03 -0.86 8.66
N LYS A 81 4.49 -0.53 7.45
CA LYS A 81 5.80 0.11 7.24
C LYS A 81 5.85 1.48 7.91
N ALA A 82 4.77 2.27 7.83
CA ALA A 82 4.67 3.55 8.51
C ALA A 82 4.79 3.42 10.05
N LEU A 83 4.06 2.47 10.66
CA LEU A 83 4.10 2.23 12.11
C LEU A 83 5.51 1.82 12.57
N LEU A 84 6.22 1.05 11.76
CA LEU A 84 7.54 0.50 12.08
C LEU A 84 8.71 1.41 11.68
N SER A 85 8.46 2.51 10.97
CA SER A 85 9.48 3.41 10.41
C SER A 85 10.46 3.97 11.45
N GLY A 86 10.00 4.17 12.69
CA GLY A 86 10.81 4.74 13.77
C GLY A 86 11.70 3.76 14.53
N ASP A 87 11.33 2.47 14.60
CA ASP A 87 11.94 1.49 15.50
C ASP A 87 12.55 0.32 14.75
N LYS A 88 13.90 0.25 14.70
CA LYS A 88 14.64 -0.82 14.02
C LYS A 88 14.72 -2.13 14.81
N SER A 89 14.45 -2.10 16.12
CA SER A 89 14.53 -3.28 16.97
C SER A 89 13.56 -3.20 18.14
N PHE A 90 12.77 -4.25 18.33
CA PHE A 90 11.79 -4.33 19.42
C PHE A 90 12.32 -5.23 20.53
N ARG A 91 12.42 -4.73 21.76
CA ARG A 91 12.96 -5.50 22.90
C ARG A 91 11.84 -6.09 23.74
N LEU A 92 11.82 -7.42 23.88
CA LEU A 92 10.93 -8.07 24.83
C LEU A 92 11.30 -7.74 26.26
N THR A 93 10.25 -7.56 27.07
CA THR A 93 10.38 -7.42 28.52
C THR A 93 9.44 -8.37 29.25
N THR A 94 9.87 -8.80 30.44
CA THR A 94 9.02 -9.56 31.35
C THR A 94 7.80 -8.73 31.78
N ASN A 95 6.75 -9.38 32.28
CA ASN A 95 5.55 -8.67 32.74
C ASN A 95 5.87 -7.64 33.83
N ASN A 96 6.75 -7.98 34.77
CA ASN A 96 7.15 -7.05 35.85
C ASN A 96 7.91 -5.84 35.29
N GLN A 97 8.89 -6.06 34.41
CA GLN A 97 9.63 -4.97 33.76
C GLN A 97 8.72 -4.06 32.93
N MET A 98 7.73 -4.64 32.24
CA MET A 98 6.73 -3.89 31.50
C MET A 98 5.91 -3.01 32.45
N VAL A 99 5.38 -3.57 33.54
CA VAL A 99 4.62 -2.80 34.54
C VAL A 99 5.45 -1.65 35.11
N THR A 100 6.71 -1.88 35.49
CA THR A 100 7.60 -0.82 35.99
C THR A 100 7.79 0.29 34.96
N LYS A 101 8.08 -0.07 33.70
CA LYS A 101 8.22 0.93 32.62
C LYS A 101 6.95 1.74 32.39
N LEU A 102 5.77 1.13 32.56
CA LEU A 102 4.50 1.82 32.43
C LEU A 102 4.27 2.79 33.59
N GLN A 103 4.60 2.38 34.82
CA GLN A 103 4.53 3.23 36.02
C GLN A 103 5.39 4.49 35.88
N ASP A 104 6.59 4.37 35.31
CA ASP A 104 7.52 5.49 35.15
C ASP A 104 7.07 6.49 34.08
N LYS A 105 6.30 6.04 33.08
CA LYS A 105 6.02 6.79 31.85
C LYS A 105 4.59 7.31 31.73
N TYR A 106 3.63 6.65 32.37
CA TYR A 106 2.20 6.94 32.22
C TYR A 106 1.55 7.21 33.58
N ASN A 107 0.54 8.07 33.60
CA ASN A 107 -0.28 8.25 34.79
C ASN A 107 -1.09 6.98 35.09
N ASP A 108 -1.67 6.90 36.29
CA ASP A 108 -2.39 5.70 36.74
C ASP A 108 -3.53 5.25 35.81
N ILE A 109 -4.24 6.21 35.18
CA ILE A 109 -5.36 5.93 34.27
C ILE A 109 -4.81 5.29 32.98
N GLU A 110 -3.85 5.94 32.32
CA GLU A 110 -3.23 5.44 31.09
C GLU A 110 -2.48 4.11 31.35
N MET A 111 -1.75 4.01 32.46
CA MET A 111 -1.07 2.76 32.84
C MET A 111 -2.08 1.61 32.95
N LEU A 112 -3.18 1.80 33.68
CA LEU A 112 -4.21 0.76 33.83
C LEU A 112 -4.89 0.44 32.50
N TYR A 113 -5.14 1.46 31.67
CA TYR A 113 -5.69 1.33 30.33
C TYR A 113 -4.80 0.44 29.44
N ILE A 114 -3.50 0.71 29.43
CA ILE A 114 -2.51 -0.09 28.67
C ILE A 114 -2.43 -1.51 29.24
N LEU A 115 -2.37 -1.68 30.57
CA LEU A 115 -2.32 -3.01 31.19
C LEU A 115 -3.56 -3.85 30.87
N ALA A 116 -4.74 -3.23 30.77
CA ALA A 116 -5.96 -3.91 30.39
C ALA A 116 -5.89 -4.49 28.96
N MET A 117 -5.12 -3.89 28.05
CA MET A 117 -4.89 -4.42 26.70
C MET A 117 -4.13 -5.77 26.70
N PHE A 118 -3.43 -6.09 27.79
CA PHE A 118 -2.64 -7.32 27.94
C PHE A 118 -3.37 -8.41 28.74
N ASP A 119 -4.68 -8.32 28.93
CA ASP A 119 -5.48 -9.29 29.69
C ASP A 119 -5.46 -10.73 29.13
N ASN A 120 -5.07 -10.92 27.87
CA ASN A 120 -4.80 -12.24 27.31
C ASN A 120 -3.54 -12.90 27.93
N PHE A 121 -2.55 -12.08 28.31
CA PHE A 121 -1.21 -12.50 28.75
C PHE A 121 -0.97 -12.30 30.25
N LEU A 122 -1.80 -11.50 30.89
CA LEU A 122 -1.74 -11.20 32.31
C LEU A 122 -2.87 -11.90 33.07
N ASP A 123 -2.69 -11.99 34.38
CA ASP A 123 -3.75 -12.48 35.27
C ASP A 123 -4.81 -11.39 35.43
N GLU A 124 -6.03 -11.69 35.00
CA GLU A 124 -7.18 -10.80 35.07
C GLU A 124 -7.43 -10.32 36.50
N LYS A 125 -7.29 -11.19 37.51
CA LYS A 125 -7.52 -10.81 38.91
C LYS A 125 -6.56 -9.72 39.38
N LYS A 126 -5.33 -9.71 38.85
CA LYS A 126 -4.33 -8.68 39.17
C LYS A 126 -4.68 -7.33 38.54
N ILE A 127 -5.18 -7.34 37.30
CA ILE A 127 -5.65 -6.11 36.64
C ILE A 127 -6.85 -5.53 37.39
N GLN A 128 -7.83 -6.38 37.74
CA GLN A 128 -9.01 -5.98 38.51
C GLN A 128 -8.63 -5.45 39.91
N ALA A 129 -7.72 -6.13 40.61
CA ALA A 129 -7.24 -5.70 41.92
C ALA A 129 -6.53 -4.35 41.85
N LEU A 130 -5.72 -4.12 40.81
CA LEU A 130 -5.07 -2.84 40.57
C LEU A 130 -6.11 -1.74 40.30
N CYS A 131 -7.10 -1.99 39.44
CA CYS A 131 -8.19 -1.06 39.17
C CYS A 131 -8.91 -0.65 40.47
N ARG A 132 -9.32 -1.63 41.29
CA ARG A 132 -9.96 -1.39 42.60
C ARG A 132 -9.07 -0.57 43.54
N LYS A 133 -7.79 -0.96 43.67
CA LYS A 133 -6.83 -0.26 44.53
C LYS A 133 -6.70 1.20 44.13
N THR A 134 -6.48 1.48 42.85
CA THR A 134 -6.31 2.84 42.33
C THR A 134 -7.59 3.65 42.45
N PHE A 135 -8.76 3.05 42.14
CA PHE A 135 -10.07 3.65 42.34
C PHE A 135 -10.29 4.12 43.79
N TYR A 136 -10.11 3.22 44.76
CA TYR A 136 -10.31 3.56 46.18
C TYR A 136 -9.25 4.51 46.71
N GLN A 137 -8.03 4.52 46.15
CA GLN A 137 -7.02 5.51 46.48
C GLN A 137 -7.47 6.91 46.07
N TYR A 138 -7.92 7.11 44.83
CA TYR A 138 -8.43 8.43 44.40
C TYR A 138 -9.67 8.86 45.17
N ARG A 139 -10.60 7.93 45.44
CA ARG A 139 -11.81 8.21 46.22
C ARG A 139 -11.48 8.64 47.66
N ARG A 140 -10.59 7.94 48.35
CA ARG A 140 -10.16 8.30 49.72
C ARG A 140 -9.41 9.63 49.78
N ASN A 141 -8.70 9.98 48.72
CA ASN A 141 -7.98 11.25 48.61
C ASN A 141 -8.87 12.42 48.14
N GLY A 142 -10.20 12.24 48.08
CA GLY A 142 -11.15 13.27 47.64
C GLY A 142 -11.14 13.54 46.12
N GLN A 143 -10.37 12.79 45.33
CA GLN A 143 -10.23 12.96 43.89
C GLN A 143 -11.33 12.18 43.14
N VAL A 144 -12.58 12.44 43.50
CA VAL A 144 -13.77 11.68 43.06
C VAL A 144 -13.90 11.64 41.52
N PHE A 145 -13.62 12.76 40.84
CA PHE A 145 -13.64 12.80 39.38
C PHE A 145 -12.57 11.93 38.73
N LYS A 146 -11.36 11.83 39.32
CA LYS A 146 -10.33 10.90 38.81
C LYS A 146 -10.71 9.44 39.06
N ALA A 147 -11.36 9.16 40.18
CA ALA A 147 -11.90 7.82 40.46
C ALA A 147 -12.95 7.42 39.39
N PHE A 148 -13.84 8.34 39.02
CA PHE A 148 -14.75 8.14 37.89
C PHE A 148 -14.00 7.91 36.56
N ARG A 149 -13.01 8.77 36.25
CA ARG A 149 -12.22 8.67 35.00
C ARG A 149 -11.47 7.34 34.87
N ILE A 150 -10.99 6.75 35.96
CA ILE A 150 -10.42 5.40 35.94
C ILE A 150 -11.45 4.41 35.40
N LEU A 151 -12.65 4.39 35.98
CA LEU A 151 -13.65 3.38 35.65
C LEU A 151 -14.16 3.54 34.22
N ILE A 152 -14.52 4.77 33.82
CA ILE A 152 -15.12 5.03 32.51
C ILE A 152 -14.17 4.70 31.36
N ASN A 153 -12.86 4.93 31.54
CA ASN A 153 -11.84 4.56 30.56
C ASN A 153 -11.51 3.07 30.62
N PHE A 154 -11.50 2.47 31.82
CA PHE A 154 -11.22 1.04 31.99
C PHE A 154 -12.27 0.16 31.29
N VAL A 155 -13.56 0.54 31.37
CA VAL A 155 -14.63 -0.17 30.66
C VAL A 155 -14.61 0.02 29.14
N GLN A 156 -13.86 0.99 28.60
CA GLN A 156 -13.68 1.10 27.14
C GLN A 156 -12.79 -0.02 26.58
N ILE A 157 -11.88 -0.57 27.37
CA ILE A 157 -10.90 -1.57 26.91
C ILE A 157 -11.26 -2.97 27.38
N ARG A 158 -11.93 -3.12 28.52
CA ARG A 158 -12.38 -4.43 28.97
C ARG A 158 -13.76 -4.77 28.40
N PRO A 159 -13.97 -6.02 27.93
CA PRO A 159 -15.31 -6.51 27.63
C PRO A 159 -16.27 -6.29 28.82
N PRO A 160 -17.60 -6.28 28.60
CA PRO A 160 -18.62 -5.91 29.60
C PRO A 160 -18.77 -6.88 30.80
N HIS A 161 -17.73 -7.61 31.18
CA HIS A 161 -17.74 -8.60 32.27
C HIS A 161 -17.14 -8.09 33.59
N ASP A 162 -16.50 -6.92 33.62
CA ASP A 162 -16.03 -6.33 34.88
C ASP A 162 -17.21 -5.70 35.66
N LYS A 163 -17.88 -6.54 36.44
CA LYS A 163 -19.03 -6.13 37.27
C LYS A 163 -18.69 -4.98 38.19
N PHE A 164 -17.48 -4.93 38.75
CA PHE A 164 -17.11 -3.87 39.68
C PHE A 164 -17.08 -2.50 39.01
N ALA A 165 -16.42 -2.39 37.86
CA ALA A 165 -16.34 -1.12 37.17
C ALA A 165 -17.73 -0.65 36.70
N GLN A 166 -18.56 -1.58 36.21
CA GLN A 166 -19.95 -1.30 35.83
C GLN A 166 -20.80 -0.85 37.01
N ASP A 167 -20.83 -1.61 38.11
CA ASP A 167 -21.62 -1.29 39.30
C ASP A 167 -21.23 0.07 39.89
N MET A 168 -19.93 0.36 39.95
CA MET A 168 -19.43 1.63 40.48
C MET A 168 -19.77 2.81 39.58
N LEU A 169 -19.74 2.67 38.24
CA LEU A 169 -20.12 3.74 37.32
C LEU A 169 -21.60 4.16 37.46
N HIS A 170 -22.48 3.23 37.85
CA HIS A 170 -23.90 3.51 38.10
C HIS A 170 -24.19 4.01 39.52
N HIS A 171 -23.17 4.15 40.36
CA HIS A 171 -23.33 4.68 41.71
C HIS A 171 -23.75 6.16 41.69
N PHE A 172 -24.65 6.56 42.58
CA PHE A 172 -25.25 7.91 42.57
C PHE A 172 -24.20 9.04 42.63
N ASP A 173 -23.10 8.84 43.36
CA ASP A 173 -21.97 9.78 43.44
C ASP A 173 -21.40 10.19 42.08
N PHE A 174 -21.57 9.36 41.04
CA PHE A 174 -21.04 9.59 39.71
C PHE A 174 -22.07 10.04 38.70
N GLN A 175 -23.36 10.12 39.07
CA GLN A 175 -24.43 10.50 38.14
C GLN A 175 -24.14 11.85 37.46
N LYS A 176 -23.67 12.85 38.22
CA LYS A 176 -23.26 14.15 37.69
C LYS A 176 -22.15 14.04 36.62
N PHE A 177 -21.16 13.18 36.84
CA PHE A 177 -20.07 13.00 35.87
C PHE A 177 -20.53 12.19 34.66
N SER A 178 -21.38 11.18 34.86
CA SER A 178 -22.01 10.42 33.79
C SER A 178 -22.84 11.33 32.89
N ASP A 179 -23.60 12.28 33.45
CA ASP A 179 -24.36 13.26 32.68
C ASP A 179 -23.45 14.22 31.89
N GLN A 180 -22.31 14.63 32.45
CA GLN A 180 -21.30 15.39 31.70
C GLN A 180 -20.72 14.60 30.53
N TYR A 181 -20.53 13.29 30.69
CA TYR A 181 -19.99 12.43 29.64
C TYR A 181 -20.99 12.07 28.53
N LYS A 182 -22.29 12.34 28.74
CA LYS A 182 -23.30 12.27 27.67
C LYS A 182 -23.17 13.43 26.68
N ASP A 183 -22.66 14.59 27.11
CA ASP A 183 -22.40 15.74 26.25
C ASP A 183 -21.01 15.63 25.59
N ILE A 184 -20.93 14.77 24.57
CA ILE A 184 -19.70 14.52 23.80
C ILE A 184 -19.18 15.79 23.15
N ASP A 185 -20.07 16.69 22.69
CA ASP A 185 -19.67 17.94 22.04
C ASP A 185 -18.92 18.86 23.01
N GLN A 186 -19.41 19.01 24.25
CA GLN A 186 -18.73 19.81 25.26
C GLN A 186 -17.40 19.17 25.68
N LEU A 187 -17.35 17.84 25.83
CA LEU A 187 -16.10 17.13 26.13
C LEU A 187 -15.06 17.34 25.01
N THR A 188 -15.50 17.31 23.76
CA THR A 188 -14.67 17.49 22.56
C THR A 188 -14.14 18.90 22.45
N LYS A 189 -15.00 19.92 22.63
CA LYS A 189 -14.60 21.35 22.62
C LYS A 189 -13.49 21.65 23.64
N LYS A 190 -13.54 21.01 24.81
CA LYS A 190 -12.53 21.17 25.86
C LYS A 190 -11.39 20.16 25.79
N TRP A 191 -11.52 19.15 24.92
CA TRP A 191 -10.65 17.98 24.84
C TRP A 191 -10.29 17.37 26.21
N SER A 192 -11.30 17.20 27.07
CA SER A 192 -11.08 17.01 28.51
C SER A 192 -10.76 15.57 28.95
N ASP A 193 -11.15 14.57 28.15
CA ASP A 193 -10.77 13.16 28.37
C ASP A 193 -10.40 12.46 27.04
N PRO A 194 -9.15 12.61 26.58
CA PRO A 194 -8.72 12.12 25.27
C PRO A 194 -8.89 10.60 25.10
N LEU A 195 -8.63 9.82 26.15
CA LEU A 195 -8.78 8.36 26.13
C LEU A 195 -10.22 7.94 25.83
N TYR A 196 -11.17 8.58 26.50
CA TYR A 196 -12.58 8.29 26.35
C TYR A 196 -13.08 8.76 24.98
N LEU A 197 -12.76 10.00 24.60
CA LEU A 197 -13.18 10.58 23.31
C LEU A 197 -12.69 9.75 22.11
N GLU A 198 -11.40 9.40 22.08
CA GLU A 198 -10.86 8.53 21.02
C GLU A 198 -11.54 7.17 20.99
N SER A 199 -11.87 6.58 22.15
CA SER A 199 -12.59 5.31 22.22
C SER A 199 -14.01 5.44 21.65
N VAL A 200 -14.74 6.50 22.03
CA VAL A 200 -16.11 6.75 21.56
C VAL A 200 -16.14 7.02 20.06
N PHE A 201 -15.23 7.85 19.55
CA PHE A 201 -15.17 8.16 18.12
C PHE A 201 -14.80 6.93 17.29
N PHE A 202 -13.94 6.05 17.80
CA PHE A 202 -13.65 4.77 17.15
C PHE A 202 -14.92 3.91 17.04
N GLU A 203 -15.68 3.73 18.12
CA GLU A 203 -16.92 2.93 18.12
C GLU A 203 -18.01 3.53 17.21
N GLN A 204 -17.97 4.85 16.99
CA GLN A 204 -18.87 5.56 16.07
C GLN A 204 -18.38 5.56 14.61
N GLY A 205 -17.24 4.94 14.30
CA GLY A 205 -16.68 4.91 12.94
C GLY A 205 -16.14 6.26 12.46
N PHE A 206 -15.57 7.05 13.37
CA PHE A 206 -14.99 8.38 13.11
C PHE A 206 -15.93 9.35 12.37
N PRO A 207 -17.01 9.84 13.03
CA PRO A 207 -17.90 10.83 12.43
C PRO A 207 -17.13 12.06 11.92
N LYS A 208 -17.54 12.67 10.80
CA LYS A 208 -16.85 13.83 10.18
C LYS A 208 -16.50 14.96 11.17
N VAL A 209 -17.37 15.22 12.13
CA VAL A 209 -17.19 16.25 13.18
C VAL A 209 -16.01 15.93 14.12
N SER A 210 -15.70 14.65 14.31
CA SER A 210 -14.61 14.18 15.19
C SER A 210 -13.23 14.21 14.55
N ILE A 211 -13.17 14.17 13.21
CA ILE A 211 -11.91 13.99 12.45
C ILE A 211 -10.92 15.13 12.72
N ASN A 212 -11.34 16.38 12.57
CA ASN A 212 -10.45 17.54 12.75
C ASN A 212 -9.93 17.66 14.20
N PRO A 213 -10.78 17.56 15.25
CA PRO A 213 -10.30 17.51 16.63
C PRO A 213 -9.28 16.39 16.88
N LEU A 214 -9.53 15.19 16.35
CA LEU A 214 -8.61 14.05 16.48
C LEU A 214 -7.26 14.33 15.82
N LEU A 215 -7.25 14.82 14.58
CA LEU A 215 -6.02 15.16 13.87
C LEU A 215 -5.22 16.24 14.58
N GLN A 216 -5.89 17.28 15.10
CA GLN A 216 -5.23 18.33 15.88
C GLN A 216 -4.58 17.74 17.14
N GLN A 217 -5.30 16.88 17.87
CA GLN A 217 -4.73 16.25 19.05
C GLN A 217 -3.56 15.34 18.70
N TYR A 218 -3.69 14.51 17.66
CA TYR A 218 -2.62 13.62 17.23
C TYR A 218 -1.38 14.40 16.79
N HIS A 219 -1.55 15.58 16.19
CA HIS A 219 -0.44 16.48 15.89
C HIS A 219 0.24 16.97 17.17
N ILE A 220 -0.52 17.45 18.17
CA ILE A 220 0.01 17.89 19.48
C ILE A 220 0.79 16.78 20.18
N ASP A 221 0.25 15.56 20.14
CA ASP A 221 0.86 14.38 20.79
C ASP A 221 2.01 13.75 19.98
N ASN A 222 2.34 14.33 18.81
CA ASN A 222 3.30 13.80 17.84
C ASN A 222 3.00 12.34 17.43
N ARG A 223 1.71 12.05 17.20
CA ARG A 223 1.20 10.75 16.75
C ARG A 223 0.98 10.77 15.24
N LYS A 224 2.07 10.68 14.48
CA LYS A 224 2.05 10.80 13.02
C LYS A 224 1.44 9.58 12.34
N PHE A 225 1.66 8.39 12.87
CA PHE A 225 1.04 7.18 12.33
C PHE A 225 -0.48 7.24 12.53
N ASP A 226 -0.94 7.68 13.71
CA ASP A 226 -2.38 7.85 13.93
C ASP A 226 -3.02 8.84 12.96
N GLN A 227 -2.36 9.97 12.68
CA GLN A 227 -2.83 10.90 11.65
C GLN A 227 -2.91 10.22 10.28
N LEU A 228 -1.84 9.56 9.84
CA LEU A 228 -1.80 8.86 8.55
C LEU A 228 -2.91 7.81 8.44
N SER A 229 -3.10 6.99 9.48
CA SER A 229 -4.13 5.95 9.50
C SER A 229 -5.54 6.52 9.50
N LEU A 230 -5.78 7.63 10.21
CA LEU A 230 -7.08 8.29 10.24
C LEU A 230 -7.43 8.91 8.88
N TYR A 231 -6.46 9.54 8.22
CA TYR A 231 -6.63 9.99 6.83
C TYR A 231 -6.98 8.82 5.91
N PHE A 232 -6.22 7.72 5.98
CA PHE A 232 -6.46 6.55 5.14
C PHE A 232 -7.85 5.95 5.35
N LEU A 233 -8.30 5.81 6.61
CA LEU A 233 -9.61 5.24 6.94
C LEU A 233 -10.79 6.15 6.55
N ASN A 234 -10.56 7.46 6.40
CA ASN A 234 -11.60 8.45 6.13
C ASN A 234 -11.33 9.23 4.83
N ASP A 235 -10.63 8.64 3.87
CA ASP A 235 -10.19 9.32 2.64
C ASP A 235 -11.37 9.97 1.89
N SER A 236 -12.52 9.28 1.86
CA SER A 236 -13.78 9.77 1.28
C SER A 236 -14.30 11.08 1.89
N GLN A 237 -13.90 11.42 3.10
CA GLN A 237 -14.40 12.59 3.82
C GLN A 237 -13.43 13.78 3.77
N MET A 238 -12.31 13.63 3.07
CA MET A 238 -11.20 14.57 3.08
C MET A 238 -11.04 15.31 1.75
N ASP A 239 -11.22 16.64 1.81
CA ASP A 239 -11.13 17.51 0.63
C ASP A 239 -9.67 17.85 0.24
N ASP A 240 -8.70 17.64 1.15
CA ASP A 240 -7.30 18.03 0.97
C ASP A 240 -6.32 16.87 1.25
N LEU A 241 -5.81 16.26 0.18
CA LEU A 241 -4.83 15.17 0.22
C LEU A 241 -3.38 15.64 0.48
N THR A 242 -3.12 16.94 0.56
CA THR A 242 -1.73 17.44 0.74
C THR A 242 -1.15 17.02 2.09
N LYS A 243 -1.94 17.05 3.16
CA LYS A 243 -1.53 16.62 4.50
C LYS A 243 -1.22 15.13 4.53
N LEU A 244 -2.07 14.31 3.91
CA LEU A 244 -1.83 12.88 3.74
C LEU A 244 -0.52 12.64 2.97
N SER A 245 -0.30 13.36 1.87
CA SER A 245 0.92 13.25 1.06
C SER A 245 2.18 13.59 1.86
N ASN A 246 2.16 14.64 2.67
CA ASN A 246 3.30 15.02 3.50
C ASN A 246 3.59 13.96 4.58
N LEU A 247 2.57 13.42 5.23
CA LEU A 247 2.73 12.33 6.21
C LEU A 247 3.25 11.05 5.55
N ALA A 248 2.75 10.72 4.36
CA ALA A 248 3.23 9.57 3.59
C ALA A 248 4.70 9.73 3.21
N LYS A 249 5.14 10.92 2.78
CA LYS A 249 6.55 11.22 2.50
C LYS A 249 7.45 11.08 3.71
N GLU A 250 6.96 11.46 4.88
CA GLU A 250 7.73 11.36 6.11
C GLU A 250 7.85 9.91 6.63
N LEU A 251 6.76 9.14 6.55
CA LEU A 251 6.68 7.81 7.18
C LEU A 251 6.98 6.65 6.24
N LEU A 252 6.97 6.87 4.91
CA LEU A 252 7.08 5.81 3.92
C LEU A 252 8.16 6.09 2.88
N THR A 253 8.87 5.02 2.50
CA THR A 253 9.67 4.99 1.26
C THR A 253 8.81 5.25 0.03
N GLU A 254 9.39 5.68 -1.10
CA GLU A 254 8.66 5.90 -2.36
C GLU A 254 7.80 4.70 -2.77
N LYS A 255 8.34 3.48 -2.72
CA LYS A 255 7.56 2.24 -2.98
C LYS A 255 6.36 2.08 -2.06
N GLY A 256 6.48 2.48 -0.80
CA GLY A 256 5.39 2.47 0.18
C GLY A 256 4.35 3.56 -0.10
N GLN A 257 4.78 4.72 -0.58
CA GLN A 257 3.88 5.79 -1.01
C GLN A 257 3.06 5.37 -2.22
N VAL A 258 3.70 4.76 -3.24
CA VAL A 258 3.01 4.20 -4.41
C VAL A 258 1.93 3.21 -3.97
N GLN A 259 2.29 2.24 -3.11
CA GLN A 259 1.36 1.25 -2.62
C GLN A 259 0.18 1.87 -1.84
N LEU A 260 0.42 2.95 -1.08
CA LEU A 260 -0.63 3.68 -0.38
C LEU A 260 -1.62 4.32 -1.36
N TRP A 261 -1.10 5.04 -2.36
CA TRP A 261 -1.92 5.70 -3.37
C TRP A 261 -2.67 4.71 -4.25
N GLU A 262 -2.08 3.56 -4.59
CA GLU A 262 -2.76 2.47 -5.29
C GLU A 262 -3.98 1.95 -4.53
N LEU A 263 -3.86 1.79 -3.20
CA LEU A 263 -4.96 1.32 -2.37
C LEU A 263 -6.08 2.36 -2.29
N LEU A 264 -5.73 3.64 -2.11
CA LEU A 264 -6.71 4.73 -2.11
C LEU A 264 -7.39 4.91 -3.47
N LEU A 265 -6.66 4.71 -4.57
CA LEU A 265 -7.22 4.82 -5.91
C LEU A 265 -8.30 3.77 -6.19
N LYS A 266 -8.21 2.59 -5.55
CA LYS A 266 -9.24 1.53 -5.64
C LYS A 266 -10.53 1.92 -4.92
N GLU A 267 -10.44 2.69 -3.84
CA GLU A 267 -11.56 3.18 -3.03
C GLU A 267 -12.09 4.50 -3.65
N GLN A 268 -12.91 4.40 -4.69
CA GLN A 268 -13.20 5.52 -5.61
C GLN A 268 -13.95 6.71 -4.97
N GLN A 269 -13.26 7.85 -4.78
CA GLN A 269 -13.86 9.20 -4.69
C GLN A 269 -13.00 10.33 -5.29
N ASN A 270 -11.67 10.27 -5.22
CA ASN A 270 -10.75 11.35 -5.66
C ASN A 270 -9.69 10.87 -6.67
N SER A 271 -10.09 10.19 -7.74
CA SER A 271 -9.15 9.54 -8.68
C SER A 271 -8.16 10.51 -9.34
N GLU A 272 -8.58 11.71 -9.73
CA GLU A 272 -7.69 12.67 -10.42
C GLU A 272 -6.52 13.15 -9.55
N GLN A 273 -6.80 13.54 -8.29
CA GLN A 273 -5.75 13.99 -7.38
C GLN A 273 -4.78 12.86 -7.02
N ILE A 274 -5.30 11.64 -6.82
CA ILE A 274 -4.48 10.46 -6.52
C ILE A 274 -3.62 10.08 -7.73
N ILE A 275 -4.19 10.09 -8.95
CA ILE A 275 -3.45 9.84 -10.19
C ILE A 275 -2.31 10.84 -10.35
N LYS A 276 -2.55 12.13 -10.09
CA LYS A 276 -1.48 13.15 -10.11
C LYS A 276 -0.34 12.81 -9.15
N LYS A 277 -0.64 12.28 -7.97
CA LYS A 277 0.38 11.81 -7.02
C LYS A 277 1.15 10.59 -7.50
N LEU A 278 0.50 9.66 -8.19
CA LEU A 278 1.18 8.52 -8.81
C LEU A 278 2.08 8.96 -9.98
N VAL A 279 1.70 9.98 -10.75
CA VAL A 279 2.54 10.59 -11.80
C VAL A 279 3.77 11.26 -11.18
N GLU A 280 3.61 12.03 -10.09
CA GLU A 280 4.74 12.63 -9.35
C GLU A 280 5.76 11.57 -8.87
N LEU A 281 5.31 10.33 -8.64
CA LEU A 281 6.13 9.20 -8.22
C LEU A 281 6.61 8.31 -9.39
N ASN A 282 6.37 8.71 -10.65
CA ASN A 282 6.66 7.93 -11.87
C ASN A 282 6.04 6.51 -11.86
N SER A 283 4.93 6.33 -11.15
CA SER A 283 4.29 5.03 -10.96
C SER A 283 3.25 4.73 -12.05
N TYR A 284 3.70 4.68 -13.30
CA TYR A 284 2.82 4.51 -14.46
C TYR A 284 2.13 3.14 -14.50
N THR A 285 2.76 2.09 -13.97
CA THR A 285 2.16 0.74 -13.88
C THR A 285 0.92 0.73 -12.99
N ALA A 286 0.95 1.45 -11.87
CA ALA A 286 -0.20 1.63 -10.99
C ALA A 286 -1.38 2.28 -11.71
N ILE A 287 -1.09 3.34 -12.46
CA ILE A 287 -2.07 4.11 -13.24
C ILE A 287 -2.67 3.23 -14.33
N LEU A 288 -1.85 2.49 -15.06
CA LEU A 288 -2.32 1.57 -16.09
C LEU A 288 -3.24 0.50 -15.47
N ASN A 289 -2.78 -0.18 -14.41
CA ASN A 289 -3.58 -1.19 -13.72
C ASN A 289 -4.92 -0.64 -13.22
N TYR A 290 -4.98 0.62 -12.78
CA TYR A 290 -6.23 1.26 -12.43
C TYR A 290 -7.19 1.37 -13.63
N TYR A 291 -6.72 1.87 -14.78
CA TYR A 291 -7.54 1.97 -15.99
C TYR A 291 -7.98 0.59 -16.50
N LEU A 292 -7.10 -0.43 -16.43
CA LEU A 292 -7.41 -1.81 -16.81
C LEU A 292 -8.56 -2.38 -15.98
N ASN A 293 -8.55 -2.14 -14.67
CA ASN A 293 -9.59 -2.64 -13.76
C ASN A 293 -10.86 -1.77 -13.75
N ASN A 294 -10.82 -0.56 -14.31
CA ASN A 294 -11.95 0.39 -14.30
C ASN A 294 -12.19 0.99 -15.70
N PRO A 295 -12.57 0.17 -16.69
CA PRO A 295 -12.71 0.61 -18.08
C PRO A 295 -13.83 1.66 -18.29
N GLN A 296 -14.76 1.79 -17.34
CA GLN A 296 -15.83 2.80 -17.35
C GLN A 296 -15.40 4.17 -16.79
N SER A 297 -14.18 4.27 -16.22
CA SER A 297 -13.66 5.53 -15.71
C SER A 297 -13.37 6.51 -16.85
N ASN A 298 -13.35 7.81 -16.55
CA ASN A 298 -12.92 8.82 -17.52
C ASN A 298 -11.40 8.69 -17.72
N ILE A 299 -10.98 7.97 -18.76
CA ILE A 299 -9.58 7.70 -19.06
C ILE A 299 -8.96 8.96 -19.68
N ASP A 300 -7.92 9.50 -19.05
CA ASP A 300 -7.10 10.53 -19.66
C ASP A 300 -6.22 9.88 -20.74
N LEU A 301 -6.61 10.07 -22.00
CA LEU A 301 -5.91 9.51 -23.16
C LEU A 301 -4.46 9.97 -23.28
N LYS A 302 -4.15 11.20 -22.84
CA LYS A 302 -2.79 11.73 -22.86
C LYS A 302 -1.94 11.01 -21.84
N LEU A 303 -2.46 10.84 -20.63
CA LEU A 303 -1.78 10.13 -19.56
C LEU A 303 -1.62 8.63 -19.87
N LEU A 304 -2.63 8.00 -20.47
CA LEU A 304 -2.55 6.60 -20.89
C LEU A 304 -1.41 6.38 -21.90
N LYS A 305 -1.28 7.30 -22.86
CA LYS A 305 -0.17 7.29 -23.81
C LYS A 305 1.18 7.44 -23.11
N GLU A 306 1.30 8.41 -22.22
CA GLU A 306 2.52 8.65 -21.45
C GLU A 306 2.89 7.42 -20.61
N ALA A 307 1.92 6.82 -19.93
CA ALA A 307 2.10 5.59 -19.17
C ALA A 307 2.62 4.44 -20.05
N LEU A 308 2.01 4.26 -21.23
CA LEU A 308 2.45 3.26 -22.20
C LEU A 308 3.88 3.48 -22.69
N GLU A 309 4.34 4.72 -22.82
CA GLU A 309 5.72 5.03 -23.21
C GLU A 309 6.72 4.71 -22.10
N GLN A 310 6.37 4.96 -20.84
CA GLN A 310 7.26 4.80 -19.68
C GLN A 310 7.32 3.36 -19.12
N ILE A 311 6.23 2.58 -19.21
CA ILE A 311 6.16 1.24 -18.59
C ILE A 311 7.13 0.25 -19.27
N PRO A 312 7.93 -0.51 -18.51
CA PRO A 312 8.77 -1.57 -19.07
C PRO A 312 7.97 -2.65 -19.82
N SER A 313 8.54 -3.22 -20.90
CA SER A 313 7.80 -4.18 -21.74
C SER A 313 7.32 -5.44 -21.00
N HIS A 314 8.06 -5.89 -19.97
CA HIS A 314 7.71 -7.09 -19.21
C HIS A 314 6.48 -6.90 -18.32
N GLU A 315 6.16 -5.67 -17.92
CA GLU A 315 5.00 -5.36 -17.07
C GLU A 315 3.68 -5.30 -17.85
N LEU A 316 3.74 -5.22 -19.19
CA LEU A 316 2.55 -5.16 -20.05
C LEU A 316 1.98 -6.54 -20.40
N ILE A 317 2.72 -7.61 -20.11
CA ILE A 317 2.41 -8.97 -20.59
C ILE A 317 1.18 -9.53 -19.88
N GLU A 318 1.09 -9.45 -18.56
CA GLU A 318 0.05 -10.16 -17.80
C GLU A 318 -1.38 -9.75 -18.19
N ASN A 319 -1.59 -8.47 -18.54
CA ASN A 319 -2.91 -7.92 -18.85
C ASN A 319 -3.00 -7.36 -20.28
N TYR A 320 -2.20 -7.88 -21.22
CA TYR A 320 -2.09 -7.32 -22.57
C TYR A 320 -3.43 -7.31 -23.34
N GLN A 321 -4.26 -8.34 -23.20
CA GLN A 321 -5.56 -8.42 -23.90
C GLN A 321 -6.50 -7.29 -23.46
N GLN A 322 -6.57 -7.05 -22.14
CA GLN A 322 -7.36 -5.98 -21.56
C GLN A 322 -6.82 -4.61 -21.99
N LEU A 323 -5.49 -4.45 -22.01
CA LEU A 323 -4.84 -3.25 -22.51
C LEU A 323 -5.23 -2.96 -23.96
N LEU A 324 -5.13 -3.94 -24.85
CA LEU A 324 -5.47 -3.77 -26.27
C LEU A 324 -6.96 -3.46 -26.46
N SER A 325 -7.84 -4.11 -25.70
CA SER A 325 -9.27 -3.82 -25.68
C SER A 325 -9.58 -2.38 -25.24
N ILE A 326 -8.92 -1.91 -24.17
CA ILE A 326 -9.07 -0.53 -23.70
C ILE A 326 -8.56 0.46 -24.74
N LEU A 327 -7.40 0.22 -25.35
CA LEU A 327 -6.88 1.13 -26.38
C LEU A 327 -7.84 1.23 -27.57
N THR A 328 -8.33 0.10 -28.09
CA THR A 328 -9.24 0.09 -29.24
C THR A 328 -10.58 0.75 -28.93
N THR A 329 -11.09 0.61 -27.70
CA THR A 329 -12.34 1.26 -27.28
C THR A 329 -12.13 2.76 -26.99
N SER A 330 -11.10 3.12 -26.23
CA SER A 330 -10.82 4.50 -25.83
C SER A 330 -10.46 5.42 -26.99
N PHE A 331 -9.76 4.90 -28.02
CA PHE A 331 -9.38 5.68 -29.20
C PHE A 331 -10.23 5.34 -30.45
N LYS A 332 -11.39 4.70 -30.30
CA LYS A 332 -12.25 4.27 -31.42
C LYS A 332 -12.53 5.36 -32.45
N ASN A 333 -12.66 6.62 -32.00
CA ASN A 333 -13.00 7.75 -32.86
C ASN A 333 -11.77 8.49 -33.44
N ASP A 334 -10.55 8.10 -33.06
CA ASP A 334 -9.30 8.69 -33.54
C ASP A 334 -8.34 7.59 -34.00
N SER A 335 -8.55 7.12 -35.23
CA SER A 335 -7.76 6.06 -35.84
C SER A 335 -6.27 6.40 -35.95
N ALA A 336 -5.93 7.69 -36.09
CA ALA A 336 -4.55 8.14 -36.19
C ALA A 336 -3.83 8.05 -34.84
N GLN A 337 -4.49 8.40 -33.74
CA GLN A 337 -3.94 8.19 -32.41
C GLN A 337 -3.96 6.72 -32.01
N LEU A 338 -5.02 5.98 -32.35
CA LEU A 338 -5.10 4.54 -32.09
C LEU A 338 -3.93 3.79 -32.74
N ASP A 339 -3.61 4.09 -34.00
CA ASP A 339 -2.46 3.49 -34.70
C ASP A 339 -1.13 3.79 -33.98
N LYS A 340 -0.94 5.02 -33.47
CA LYS A 340 0.27 5.40 -32.73
C LYS A 340 0.38 4.70 -31.37
N VAL A 341 -0.69 4.64 -30.59
CA VAL A 341 -0.64 3.99 -29.26
C VAL A 341 -0.51 2.47 -29.41
N LEU A 342 -1.16 1.87 -30.40
CA LEU A 342 -0.98 0.45 -30.73
C LEU A 342 0.43 0.17 -31.23
N HIS A 343 1.04 1.07 -32.01
CA HIS A 343 2.44 0.92 -32.40
C HIS A 343 3.36 0.79 -31.18
N VAL A 344 3.21 1.67 -30.18
CA VAL A 344 3.99 1.62 -28.93
C VAL A 344 3.71 0.34 -28.15
N ALA A 345 2.44 -0.03 -27.99
CA ALA A 345 2.05 -1.24 -27.26
C ALA A 345 2.58 -2.51 -27.93
N ILE A 346 2.32 -2.69 -29.24
CA ILE A 346 2.73 -3.86 -30.03
C ILE A 346 4.25 -3.99 -30.04
N LYS A 347 5.00 -2.89 -30.24
CA LYS A 347 6.46 -2.88 -30.14
C LYS A 347 6.95 -3.46 -28.80
N LYS A 348 6.28 -3.14 -27.69
CA LYS A 348 6.66 -3.65 -26.37
C LYS A 348 6.23 -5.10 -26.16
N LEU A 349 5.02 -5.46 -26.60
CA LEU A 349 4.45 -6.80 -26.45
C LEU A 349 5.18 -7.85 -27.29
N LEU A 350 5.59 -7.53 -28.53
CA LEU A 350 6.32 -8.44 -29.42
C LEU A 350 7.69 -8.90 -28.89
N LYS A 351 8.20 -8.27 -27.82
CA LYS A 351 9.43 -8.74 -27.15
C LYS A 351 9.20 -10.00 -26.33
N HIS A 352 7.95 -10.32 -26.00
CA HIS A 352 7.59 -11.35 -25.03
C HIS A 352 6.41 -12.24 -25.46
N LEU A 353 5.61 -11.78 -26.42
CA LEU A 353 4.42 -12.47 -26.92
C LEU A 353 4.54 -12.81 -28.40
N SER A 354 3.82 -13.85 -28.82
CA SER A 354 3.78 -14.27 -30.22
C SER A 354 2.87 -13.37 -31.06
N LEU A 355 3.10 -13.34 -32.38
CA LEU A 355 2.26 -12.62 -33.32
C LEU A 355 0.79 -13.10 -33.29
N PRO A 356 0.49 -14.42 -33.32
CA PRO A 356 -0.87 -14.93 -33.24
C PRO A 356 -1.63 -14.41 -32.02
N ASP A 357 -1.02 -14.43 -30.83
CA ASP A 357 -1.66 -13.98 -29.58
C ASP A 357 -2.11 -12.51 -29.64
N ILE A 358 -1.24 -11.65 -30.20
CA ILE A 358 -1.52 -10.22 -30.35
C ILE A 358 -2.59 -9.98 -31.43
N LEU A 359 -2.54 -10.72 -32.54
CA LEU A 359 -3.47 -10.60 -33.65
C LEU A 359 -4.87 -11.07 -33.29
N GLU A 360 -4.99 -12.16 -32.53
CA GLU A 360 -6.26 -12.66 -31.99
C GLU A 360 -6.97 -11.55 -31.20
N SER A 361 -6.22 -10.81 -30.38
CA SER A 361 -6.75 -9.71 -29.56
C SER A 361 -7.18 -8.46 -30.36
N LEU A 362 -6.83 -8.39 -31.65
CA LEU A 362 -7.03 -7.22 -32.52
C LEU A 362 -7.79 -7.57 -33.82
N SER A 363 -8.48 -8.71 -33.86
CA SER A 363 -9.12 -9.27 -35.06
C SER A 363 -10.03 -8.28 -35.81
N ASP A 364 -10.75 -7.45 -35.07
CA ASP A 364 -11.78 -6.56 -35.60
C ASP A 364 -11.25 -5.16 -35.98
N THR A 365 -9.93 -4.96 -35.88
CA THR A 365 -9.28 -3.65 -36.10
C THR A 365 -8.51 -3.62 -37.41
N GLU A 366 -8.89 -2.69 -38.31
CA GLU A 366 -8.21 -2.49 -39.59
C GLU A 366 -7.41 -1.17 -39.58
N LEU A 367 -6.15 -1.25 -39.12
CA LEU A 367 -5.22 -0.11 -39.05
C LEU A 367 -3.89 -0.44 -39.75
N PRO A 368 -3.11 0.58 -40.16
CA PRO A 368 -1.79 0.39 -40.77
C PRO A 368 -0.87 -0.51 -39.94
N ILE A 369 -0.82 -0.34 -38.62
CA ILE A 369 -0.04 -1.20 -37.73
C ILE A 369 -0.49 -2.66 -37.76
N ILE A 370 -1.81 -2.92 -37.80
CA ILE A 370 -2.38 -4.27 -37.86
C ILE A 370 -2.04 -4.95 -39.19
N LYS A 371 -2.12 -4.22 -40.30
CA LYS A 371 -1.71 -4.72 -41.61
C LYS A 371 -0.22 -5.11 -41.63
N LYS A 372 0.64 -4.34 -40.95
CA LYS A 372 2.07 -4.66 -40.82
C LYS A 372 2.28 -5.96 -40.03
N ILE A 373 1.61 -6.16 -38.90
CA ILE A 373 1.78 -7.39 -38.11
C ILE A 373 1.14 -8.63 -38.78
N LYS A 374 0.00 -8.50 -39.46
CA LYS A 374 -0.57 -9.59 -40.30
C LYS A 374 0.39 -9.99 -41.41
N LYS A 375 1.04 -9.01 -42.05
CA LYS A 375 2.10 -9.28 -43.04
C LYS A 375 3.31 -9.96 -42.41
N MET A 376 3.71 -9.54 -41.20
CA MET A 376 4.82 -10.15 -40.46
C MET A 376 4.58 -11.64 -40.23
N GLU A 377 3.37 -12.02 -39.83
CA GLU A 377 2.97 -13.43 -39.63
C GLU A 377 2.99 -14.24 -40.94
N GLN A 378 2.57 -13.66 -42.06
CA GLN A 378 2.66 -14.34 -43.37
C GLN A 378 4.10 -14.55 -43.84
N LEU A 379 5.03 -13.72 -43.39
CA LEU A 379 6.44 -13.77 -43.79
C LEU A 379 7.30 -14.64 -42.85
N SER A 380 6.88 -14.87 -41.60
CA SER A 380 7.69 -15.58 -40.62
C SER A 380 8.03 -17.02 -41.02
N ASP A 381 7.17 -17.65 -41.82
CA ASP A 381 7.34 -19.03 -42.28
C ASP A 381 8.07 -19.13 -43.64
N ASN A 382 8.53 -18.00 -44.20
CA ASN A 382 9.20 -17.97 -45.50
C ASN A 382 10.65 -17.44 -45.40
N PRO A 383 11.66 -18.34 -45.40
CA PRO A 383 13.07 -17.98 -45.38
C PRO A 383 13.52 -17.08 -46.54
N ASP A 384 12.83 -17.08 -47.68
CA ASP A 384 13.18 -16.25 -48.85
C ASP A 384 12.65 -14.81 -48.74
N LYS A 385 12.02 -14.46 -47.61
CA LYS A 385 11.41 -13.15 -47.37
C LYS A 385 12.00 -12.42 -46.16
N GLN A 386 13.20 -12.80 -45.73
CA GLN A 386 13.86 -12.21 -44.56
C GLN A 386 14.09 -10.70 -44.74
N LEU A 387 14.41 -10.20 -45.94
CA LEU A 387 14.48 -8.75 -46.19
C LEU A 387 13.18 -8.03 -45.79
N ALA A 388 12.04 -8.50 -46.29
CA ALA A 388 10.74 -7.87 -46.06
C ALA A 388 10.29 -7.99 -44.60
N LEU A 389 10.62 -9.10 -43.94
CA LEU A 389 10.36 -9.29 -42.52
C LEU A 389 11.23 -8.34 -41.66
N GLY A 390 12.52 -8.24 -41.99
CA GLY A 390 13.46 -7.32 -41.35
C GLY A 390 13.06 -5.85 -41.48
N GLU A 391 12.54 -5.44 -42.64
CA GLU A 391 12.01 -4.08 -42.82
C GLU A 391 10.84 -3.76 -41.88
N ILE A 392 9.97 -4.74 -41.63
CA ILE A 392 8.85 -4.57 -40.68
C ILE A 392 9.40 -4.45 -39.25
N TYR A 393 10.32 -5.33 -38.83
CA TYR A 393 10.98 -5.22 -37.52
C TYR A 393 11.70 -3.89 -37.34
N TYR A 394 12.41 -3.41 -38.36
CA TYR A 394 13.07 -2.10 -38.33
C TYR A 394 12.07 -0.96 -38.14
N ASN A 395 10.94 -1.00 -38.86
CA ASN A 395 9.88 -0.01 -38.74
C ASN A 395 9.18 -0.03 -37.37
N LEU A 396 9.19 -1.16 -36.66
CA LEU A 396 8.73 -1.30 -35.28
C LEU A 396 9.82 -0.96 -34.25
N GLU A 397 10.99 -0.53 -34.72
CA GLU A 397 12.17 -0.23 -33.88
C GLU A 397 12.61 -1.45 -33.04
N LEU A 398 12.37 -2.65 -33.56
CA LEU A 398 12.80 -3.93 -33.03
C LEU A 398 14.12 -4.33 -33.71
N TYR A 399 15.16 -3.54 -33.44
CA TYR A 399 16.41 -3.59 -34.19
C TYR A 399 17.17 -4.91 -34.06
N ASP A 400 17.09 -5.60 -32.93
CA ASP A 400 17.75 -6.89 -32.75
C ASP A 400 17.16 -7.95 -33.66
N GLN A 401 15.83 -8.06 -33.70
CA GLN A 401 15.13 -8.97 -34.61
C GLN A 401 15.37 -8.58 -36.08
N ALA A 402 15.37 -7.28 -36.38
CA ALA A 402 15.67 -6.79 -37.71
C ALA A 402 17.08 -7.18 -38.17
N ILE A 403 18.08 -7.04 -37.29
CA ILE A 403 19.48 -7.42 -37.57
C ILE A 403 19.55 -8.91 -37.93
N THR A 404 18.92 -9.80 -37.16
CA THR A 404 18.92 -11.24 -37.48
C THR A 404 18.33 -11.53 -38.86
N CYS A 405 17.22 -10.88 -39.23
CA CYS A 405 16.64 -11.02 -40.57
C CYS A 405 17.60 -10.53 -41.66
N PHE A 406 18.24 -9.37 -41.47
CA PHE A 406 19.13 -8.82 -42.49
C PHE A 406 20.47 -9.55 -42.59
N GLU A 407 21.01 -10.09 -41.49
CA GLU A 407 22.18 -10.98 -41.51
C GLU A 407 21.88 -12.24 -42.32
N TRP A 408 20.71 -12.86 -42.10
CA TRP A 408 20.29 -14.02 -42.88
C TRP A 408 20.10 -13.68 -44.37
N GLU A 409 19.43 -12.58 -44.70
CA GLU A 409 19.26 -12.16 -46.10
C GLU A 409 20.60 -11.85 -46.78
N MET A 410 21.56 -11.27 -46.06
CA MET A 410 22.91 -11.01 -46.57
C MET A 410 23.64 -12.31 -46.93
N GLU A 411 23.44 -13.39 -46.16
CA GLU A 411 24.00 -14.71 -46.46
C GLU A 411 23.31 -15.37 -47.67
N LEU A 412 21.98 -15.26 -47.77
CA LEU A 412 21.20 -15.83 -48.88
C LEU A 412 21.43 -15.10 -50.20
N SER A 413 21.58 -13.78 -50.15
CA SER A 413 21.70 -12.90 -51.32
C SER A 413 22.93 -11.98 -51.20
N PRO A 414 24.17 -12.49 -51.33
CA PRO A 414 25.40 -11.69 -51.08
C PRO A 414 25.57 -10.47 -51.99
N ASN A 415 24.94 -10.49 -53.17
CA ASN A 415 24.99 -9.39 -54.14
C ASN A 415 23.91 -8.33 -53.92
N ASN A 416 22.99 -8.53 -52.97
CA ASN A 416 21.96 -7.55 -52.64
C ASN A 416 22.53 -6.54 -51.64
N PRO A 417 22.63 -5.24 -51.97
CA PRO A 417 23.16 -4.24 -51.05
C PRO A 417 22.14 -3.80 -49.97
N ALA A 418 20.85 -4.12 -50.13
CA ALA A 418 19.80 -3.65 -49.24
C ALA A 418 19.95 -4.11 -47.77
N PRO A 419 20.24 -5.39 -47.47
CA PRO A 419 20.42 -5.86 -46.09
C PRO A 419 21.57 -5.14 -45.39
N ILE A 420 22.69 -4.90 -46.08
CA ILE A 420 23.86 -4.21 -45.53
C ILE A 420 23.52 -2.76 -45.15
N ASN A 421 22.72 -2.06 -45.99
CA ASN A 421 22.22 -0.73 -45.67
C ASN A 421 21.32 -0.73 -44.42
N TYR A 422 20.45 -1.72 -44.27
CA TYR A 422 19.60 -1.81 -43.09
C TYR A 422 20.38 -2.22 -41.83
N LEU A 423 21.37 -3.12 -41.93
CA LEU A 423 22.27 -3.45 -40.82
C LEU A 423 22.98 -2.20 -40.31
N TYR A 424 23.55 -1.40 -41.23
CA TYR A 424 24.12 -0.10 -40.89
C TYR A 424 23.14 0.79 -40.11
N LYS A 425 21.90 0.95 -40.60
CA LYS A 425 20.87 1.75 -39.94
C LYS A 425 20.47 1.19 -38.57
N CYS A 426 20.31 -0.12 -38.43
CA CYS A 426 19.99 -0.77 -37.16
C CYS A 426 21.08 -0.51 -36.11
N TYR A 427 22.35 -0.75 -36.45
CA TYR A 427 23.46 -0.51 -35.54
C TYR A 427 23.61 0.97 -35.19
N GLN A 428 23.37 1.87 -36.17
CA GLN A 428 23.31 3.31 -35.91
C GLN A 428 22.21 3.68 -34.92
N ALA A 429 21.00 3.13 -35.09
CA ALA A 429 19.85 3.39 -34.21
C ALA A 429 20.05 2.82 -32.80
N LYS A 430 20.75 1.69 -32.67
CA LYS A 430 21.18 1.13 -31.36
C LYS A 430 22.30 1.92 -30.69
N GLY A 431 22.97 2.82 -31.42
CA GLY A 431 24.13 3.58 -30.92
C GLY A 431 25.46 2.82 -30.99
N ASP A 432 25.50 1.66 -31.63
CA ASP A 432 26.72 0.87 -31.84
C ASP A 432 27.50 1.40 -33.05
N LYS A 433 28.37 2.37 -32.77
CA LYS A 433 29.16 3.07 -33.79
C LYS A 433 30.20 2.19 -34.46
N GLU A 434 30.72 1.17 -33.77
CA GLU A 434 31.76 0.30 -34.32
C GLU A 434 31.18 -0.63 -35.39
N GLN A 435 30.08 -1.31 -35.07
CA GLN A 435 29.39 -2.15 -36.05
C GLN A 435 28.82 -1.32 -37.19
N ALA A 436 28.22 -0.16 -36.89
CA ALA A 436 27.74 0.74 -37.95
C ALA A 436 28.87 1.16 -38.91
N ASN A 437 30.07 1.49 -38.41
CA ASN A 437 31.19 1.83 -39.28
C ASN A 437 31.67 0.65 -40.13
N THR A 438 31.65 -0.57 -39.57
CA THR A 438 32.00 -1.81 -40.29
C THR A 438 31.06 -2.03 -41.47
N TYR A 439 29.74 -1.99 -41.24
CA TYR A 439 28.76 -2.12 -42.31
C TYR A 439 28.81 -0.96 -43.32
N ARG A 440 29.13 0.27 -42.88
CA ARG A 440 29.34 1.40 -43.80
C ARG A 440 30.52 1.15 -44.76
N GLN A 441 31.62 0.58 -44.26
CA GLN A 441 32.77 0.22 -45.11
C GLN A 441 32.43 -0.93 -46.06
N LEU A 442 31.68 -1.94 -45.59
CA LEU A 442 31.21 -3.02 -46.42
C LEU A 442 30.33 -2.51 -47.57
N MET A 443 29.40 -1.57 -47.31
CA MET A 443 28.58 -0.95 -48.36
C MET A 443 29.40 -0.26 -49.45
N ALA A 444 30.52 0.38 -49.09
CA ALA A 444 31.39 1.09 -50.04
C ALA A 444 32.18 0.15 -50.97
N ASN A 445 32.29 -1.13 -50.61
CA ASN A 445 33.06 -2.14 -51.34
C ASN A 445 32.19 -3.07 -52.20
N ILE A 446 30.86 -2.87 -52.25
CA ILE A 446 29.96 -3.68 -53.09
C ILE A 446 30.10 -3.19 -54.54
N PRO A 447 30.47 -4.06 -55.51
CA PRO A 447 30.55 -3.68 -56.91
C PRO A 447 29.17 -3.25 -57.45
N SER A 448 29.15 -2.16 -58.20
CA SER A 448 27.95 -1.57 -58.85
C SER A 448 27.29 -2.48 -59.87
#